data_AF-A0A7Z9SZ68-F1
#
_entry.id   AF-A0A7Z9SZ68-F1
#
_cell.length_a   1.000
_cell.length_b   1.000
_cell.length_c   1.000
_cell.angle_alpha   90.00
_cell.angle_beta   90.00
_cell.angle_gamma   90.00
#
_symmetry.space_group_name_H-M   'P 1'
#
loop_
_entity.id
_entity.type
_entity.pdbx_description
1 polymer ?
#
loop_
_entity_poly.entity_id
_entity_poly.type
_entity_poly.pdbx_seq_one_letter_code
_entity_poly.pdbx_strand_id
1 'polypeptide(L)'
;MRKRLIHYLTDGSDWRGHVWRSLDDFFRTSKTGRMMALPGKWMLLRDRGNFLLSQAVLFQTDVIYPRFQVRDLSMRVGDYKFELEIFSESAPFSTDSSVELIDIAAISSNRLELRGWQPGDRMNPLGLSGSKKVSDILIDRKLDRFAKARQYVLTTGGEIVWLCGICLDDRFKVTEKTYRFGRLQWLKENVVCAN
;
A
#
# COMPACT_ATOMS: atom_id res chain seq x y z
N MET A 1 8.75 -4.14 -30.99
CA MET A 1 7.69 -3.21 -30.55
C MET A 1 7.91 -2.64 -29.15
N ARG A 2 8.03 -3.45 -28.08
CA ARG A 2 8.06 -2.98 -26.68
C ARG A 2 9.14 -1.94 -26.32
N LYS A 3 10.36 -2.06 -26.87
CA LYS A 3 11.48 -1.13 -26.56
C LYS A 3 11.26 0.30 -27.07
N ARG A 4 10.63 0.47 -28.25
CA ARG A 4 10.36 1.81 -28.83
C ARG A 4 9.27 2.54 -28.04
N LEU A 5 8.27 1.81 -27.54
CA LEU A 5 7.23 2.37 -26.68
C LEU A 5 7.83 2.86 -25.36
N ILE A 6 8.68 2.07 -24.69
CA ILE A 6 9.34 2.51 -23.45
C ILE A 6 10.21 3.75 -23.72
N HIS A 7 11.04 3.72 -24.77
CA HIS A 7 11.86 4.88 -25.12
C HIS A 7 11.03 6.16 -25.30
N TYR A 8 9.90 6.06 -26.01
CA TYR A 8 8.95 7.16 -26.19
C TYR A 8 8.34 7.64 -24.87
N LEU A 9 7.87 6.71 -24.01
CA LEU A 9 7.26 7.03 -22.72
C LEU A 9 8.24 7.63 -21.70
N THR A 10 9.54 7.42 -21.89
CA THR A 10 10.61 7.95 -21.02
C THR A 10 11.28 9.20 -21.60
N ASP A 11 10.65 9.87 -22.56
CA ASP A 11 11.16 11.06 -23.28
C ASP A 11 12.51 10.89 -24.02
N GLY A 12 13.01 9.65 -24.15
CA GLY A 12 14.16 9.27 -24.99
C GLY A 12 15.52 9.93 -24.70
N SER A 13 15.58 10.97 -23.88
CA SER A 13 16.81 11.70 -23.56
C SER A 13 17.77 10.78 -22.79
N ASP A 14 19.06 10.84 -23.11
CA ASP A 14 20.15 10.04 -22.54
C ASP A 14 20.19 8.51 -22.80
N TRP A 15 19.41 7.98 -23.75
CA TRP A 15 19.48 6.57 -24.11
C TRP A 15 20.73 6.23 -24.94
N ARG A 16 21.76 5.67 -24.29
CA ARG A 16 22.97 5.16 -24.95
C ARG A 16 22.79 3.73 -25.47
N GLY A 17 23.64 3.30 -26.42
CA GLY A 17 23.57 1.97 -27.04
C GLY A 17 23.62 0.78 -26.07
N HIS A 18 24.22 0.94 -24.89
CA HIS A 18 24.21 -0.10 -23.86
C HIS A 18 22.83 -0.24 -23.17
N VAL A 19 22.07 0.86 -23.03
CA VAL A 19 20.71 0.84 -22.43
C VAL A 19 19.78 -0.03 -23.26
N TRP A 20 19.85 0.11 -24.59
CA TRP A 20 19.08 -0.72 -25.52
C TRP A 20 19.41 -2.21 -25.41
N ARG A 21 20.70 -2.56 -25.28
CA ARG A 21 21.16 -3.94 -25.09
C ARG A 21 20.70 -4.50 -23.75
N SER A 22 20.83 -3.74 -22.67
CA SER A 22 20.36 -4.15 -21.35
C SER A 22 18.85 -4.33 -21.32
N LEU A 23 18.08 -3.51 -22.04
CA LEU A 23 16.62 -3.64 -22.12
C LEU A 23 16.21 -4.91 -22.89
N ASP A 24 16.94 -5.25 -23.95
CA ASP A 24 16.76 -6.51 -24.68
C ASP A 24 16.99 -7.73 -23.81
N ASP A 25 18.13 -7.74 -23.10
CA ASP A 25 18.48 -8.80 -22.18
C ASP A 25 17.40 -8.91 -21.10
N PHE A 26 17.04 -7.79 -20.46
CA PHE A 26 16.01 -7.76 -19.43
C PHE A 26 14.67 -8.35 -19.90
N PHE A 27 14.20 -8.04 -21.11
CA PHE A 27 12.97 -8.62 -21.62
C PHE A 27 13.03 -10.14 -21.81
N ARG A 28 14.19 -10.67 -22.20
CA ARG A 28 14.37 -12.10 -22.46
C ARG A 28 14.64 -12.91 -21.21
N THR A 29 15.49 -12.38 -20.31
CA THR A 29 16.13 -13.18 -19.26
C THR A 29 15.65 -12.83 -17.85
N SER A 30 15.00 -11.68 -17.64
CA SER A 30 14.58 -11.26 -16.30
C SER A 30 13.55 -12.22 -15.69
N LYS A 31 13.80 -12.60 -14.44
CA LYS A 31 12.83 -13.28 -13.57
C LYS A 31 11.87 -12.28 -12.94
N THR A 32 10.68 -12.74 -12.56
CA THR A 32 9.67 -11.94 -11.85
C THR A 32 10.28 -11.23 -10.63
N GLY A 33 9.94 -9.95 -10.45
CA GLY A 33 10.45 -9.10 -9.39
C GLY A 33 11.80 -8.43 -9.70
N ARG A 34 12.48 -8.75 -10.82
CA ARG A 34 13.66 -7.98 -11.23
C ARG A 34 13.25 -6.57 -11.67
N MET A 35 14.13 -5.62 -11.37
CA MET A 35 13.99 -4.22 -11.72
C MET A 35 15.21 -3.76 -12.50
N MET A 36 15.00 -2.85 -13.45
CA MET A 36 16.05 -2.18 -14.22
C MET A 36 15.81 -0.68 -14.16
N ALA A 37 16.85 0.06 -13.77
CA ALA A 37 16.84 1.50 -13.87
C ALA A 37 16.99 1.92 -15.33
N LEU A 38 16.22 2.93 -15.72
CA LEU A 38 16.24 3.58 -17.03
C LEU A 38 16.62 5.06 -16.85
N PRO A 39 17.10 5.73 -17.91
CA PRO A 39 17.33 7.18 -17.89
C PRO A 39 16.10 7.96 -17.42
N GLY A 40 16.30 9.17 -16.93
CA GLY A 40 15.20 10.03 -16.47
C GLY A 40 14.52 9.55 -15.18
N LYS A 41 15.23 8.81 -14.32
CA LYS A 41 14.69 8.23 -13.07
C LYS A 41 13.50 7.30 -13.34
N TRP A 42 13.48 6.58 -14.46
CA TRP A 42 12.46 5.57 -14.71
C TRP A 42 12.91 4.20 -14.20
N MET A 43 11.96 3.37 -13.80
CA MET A 43 12.19 1.98 -13.39
C MET A 43 11.27 1.06 -14.17
N LEU A 44 11.87 0.01 -14.73
CA LEU A 44 11.17 -1.09 -15.36
C LEU A 44 11.16 -2.29 -14.43
N LEU A 45 9.97 -2.83 -14.14
CA LEU A 45 9.77 -4.01 -13.31
C LEU A 45 9.23 -5.16 -14.18
N ARG A 46 9.84 -6.34 -14.03
CA ARG A 46 9.25 -7.60 -14.53
C ARG A 46 8.22 -8.09 -13.52
N ASP A 47 6.94 -8.09 -13.89
CA ASP A 47 5.88 -8.70 -13.09
C ASP A 47 5.23 -9.86 -13.85
N ARG A 48 5.64 -11.10 -13.54
CA ARG A 48 5.11 -12.32 -14.17
C ARG A 48 5.20 -12.24 -15.71
N GLY A 49 4.06 -12.16 -16.40
CA GLY A 49 3.98 -12.02 -17.86
C GLY A 49 4.10 -10.57 -18.37
N ASN A 50 4.08 -9.59 -17.46
CA ASN A 50 3.98 -8.17 -17.76
C ASN A 50 5.26 -7.41 -17.43
N PHE A 51 5.35 -6.18 -17.96
CA PHE A 51 6.38 -5.21 -17.64
C PHE A 51 5.71 -3.92 -17.20
N LEU A 52 6.06 -3.46 -15.99
CA LEU A 52 5.52 -2.24 -15.41
C LEU A 52 6.59 -1.16 -15.49
N LEU A 53 6.22 0.02 -16.00
CA LEU A 53 7.08 1.19 -16.09
C LEU A 53 6.56 2.23 -15.10
N SER A 54 7.43 2.77 -14.27
CA SER A 54 7.07 3.83 -13.33
C SER A 54 8.29 4.67 -12.95
N GLN A 55 8.10 5.92 -12.55
CA GLN A 55 9.19 6.81 -12.13
C GLN A 55 9.68 6.45 -10.71
N ALA A 56 11.00 6.38 -10.54
CA ALA A 56 11.76 6.09 -9.31
C ALA A 56 11.31 6.89 -8.08
N VAL A 57 10.86 8.12 -8.31
CA VAL A 57 10.46 9.06 -7.26
C VAL A 57 9.11 8.66 -6.63
N LEU A 58 8.35 7.74 -7.25
CA LEU A 58 6.99 7.38 -6.83
C LEU A 58 6.92 6.06 -6.05
N PHE A 59 8.04 5.55 -5.54
CA PHE A 59 8.11 4.21 -4.95
C PHE A 59 8.21 4.16 -3.44
N GLN A 60 8.28 5.29 -2.74
CA GLN A 60 8.34 5.25 -1.29
C GLN A 60 7.16 6.01 -0.71
N THR A 61 6.49 5.36 0.23
CA THR A 61 5.67 6.01 1.24
C THR A 61 6.61 6.77 2.19
N ASP A 62 7.22 7.85 1.72
CA ASP A 62 8.20 8.65 2.48
C ASP A 62 7.56 9.42 3.65
N VAL A 63 6.25 9.28 3.84
CA VAL A 63 5.49 10.08 4.79
C VAL A 63 4.93 9.18 5.88
N ILE A 64 5.53 9.27 7.06
CA ILE A 64 4.83 9.01 8.31
C ILE A 64 3.88 10.18 8.49
N TYR A 65 2.58 9.92 8.43
CA TYR A 65 1.58 10.94 8.77
C TYR A 65 1.59 11.12 10.29
N PRO A 66 1.49 12.38 10.76
CA PRO A 66 1.74 12.72 12.17
C PRO A 66 0.84 11.88 13.08
N ARG A 67 1.40 11.38 14.19
CA ARG A 67 0.64 10.68 15.23
C ARG A 67 -0.59 11.51 15.59
N PHE A 68 -1.77 11.00 15.27
CA PHE A 68 -3.04 11.69 15.49
C PHE A 68 -3.82 11.02 16.60
N GLN A 69 -4.61 11.80 17.33
CA GLN A 69 -5.53 11.25 18.33
C GLN A 69 -6.68 10.53 17.63
N VAL A 70 -7.24 9.53 18.31
CA VAL A 70 -8.44 8.84 17.83
C VAL A 70 -9.63 9.80 17.91
N ARG A 71 -10.09 10.27 16.75
CA ARG A 71 -11.24 11.15 16.55
C ARG A 71 -11.75 11.00 15.13
N ASP A 72 -12.91 11.59 14.85
CA ASP A 72 -13.35 11.75 13.48
C ASP A 72 -12.32 12.52 12.67
N LEU A 73 -11.93 11.93 11.54
CA LEU A 73 -10.78 12.40 10.78
C LEU A 73 -10.93 12.03 9.31
N SER A 74 -10.63 13.00 8.45
CA SER A 74 -10.48 12.80 7.01
C SER A 74 -9.17 13.46 6.58
N MET A 75 -8.29 12.71 5.92
CA MET A 75 -7.03 13.23 5.42
C MET A 75 -6.61 12.57 4.11
N ARG A 76 -5.85 13.32 3.30
CA ARG A 76 -5.23 12.79 2.10
C ARG A 76 -3.88 12.15 2.43
N VAL A 77 -3.66 10.97 1.87
CA VAL A 77 -2.47 10.15 2.04
C VAL A 77 -1.99 9.64 0.68
N GLY A 78 -1.00 10.32 0.11
CA GLY A 78 -0.55 10.07 -1.27
C GLY A 78 -1.72 10.18 -2.26
N ASP A 79 -2.01 9.07 -2.94
CA ASP A 79 -3.10 8.90 -3.90
C ASP A 79 -4.41 8.42 -3.27
N TYR A 80 -4.50 8.44 -1.94
CA TYR A 80 -5.65 7.93 -1.19
C TYR A 80 -6.24 8.99 -0.26
N LYS A 81 -7.51 8.81 0.07
CA LYS A 81 -8.20 9.46 1.18
C LYS A 81 -8.40 8.45 2.29
N PHE A 82 -7.90 8.78 3.47
CA PHE A 82 -8.15 8.04 4.69
C PHE A 82 -9.25 8.73 5.48
N GLU A 83 -10.26 7.96 5.91
CA GLU A 83 -11.29 8.43 6.82
C GLU A 83 -11.43 7.51 8.02
N LEU A 84 -11.63 8.10 9.20
CA LEU A 84 -12.06 7.45 10.42
C LEU A 84 -13.31 8.17 10.93
N GLU A 85 -14.39 7.42 11.10
CA GLU A 85 -15.65 7.89 11.69
C GLU A 85 -15.92 7.07 12.96
N ILE A 86 -16.24 7.72 14.06
CA ILE A 86 -16.49 7.09 15.37
C ILE A 86 -17.95 7.26 15.76
N PHE A 87 -18.56 6.16 16.18
CA PHE A 87 -19.97 6.14 16.55
C PHE A 87 -20.26 5.12 17.67
N SER A 88 -21.42 5.27 18.32
CA SER A 88 -21.80 4.49 19.50
C SER A 88 -22.66 3.26 19.20
N GLU A 89 -23.20 3.14 17.99
CA GLU A 89 -24.08 2.05 17.57
C GLU A 89 -23.42 1.16 16.51
N SER A 90 -23.76 -0.13 16.44
CA SER A 90 -23.16 -0.99 15.43
C SER A 90 -23.50 -0.54 14.00
N ALA A 91 -22.55 -0.67 13.09
CA ALA A 91 -22.76 -0.49 11.65
C ALA A 91 -22.70 -1.84 10.91
N PRO A 92 -23.27 -1.93 9.70
CA PRO A 92 -23.10 -3.11 8.85
C PRO A 92 -21.63 -3.34 8.49
N PHE A 93 -21.21 -4.60 8.49
CA PHE A 93 -19.90 -5.00 7.97
C PHE A 93 -19.84 -4.82 6.45
N SER A 94 -18.68 -4.38 5.96
CA SER A 94 -18.37 -4.33 4.54
C SER A 94 -17.74 -5.65 4.09
N THR A 95 -17.97 -6.02 2.83
CA THR A 95 -17.18 -7.09 2.16
C THR A 95 -15.98 -6.54 1.40
N ASP A 96 -15.92 -5.21 1.22
CA ASP A 96 -14.79 -4.51 0.63
C ASP A 96 -13.76 -4.17 1.71
N SER A 97 -12.54 -4.70 1.55
CA SER A 97 -11.41 -4.47 2.47
C SER A 97 -10.89 -3.02 2.47
N SER A 98 -11.43 -2.15 1.62
CA SER A 98 -11.24 -0.69 1.69
C SER A 98 -12.04 -0.04 2.82
N VAL A 99 -13.01 -0.75 3.40
CA VAL A 99 -13.84 -0.30 4.52
C VAL A 99 -13.81 -1.34 5.63
N GLU A 100 -13.35 -0.98 6.82
CA GLU A 100 -13.26 -1.89 7.97
C GLU A 100 -13.93 -1.28 9.21
N LEU A 101 -14.52 -2.15 10.03
CA LEU A 101 -15.05 -1.78 11.34
C LEU A 101 -14.13 -2.27 12.45
N ILE A 102 -13.81 -1.38 13.38
CA ILE A 102 -12.93 -1.65 14.51
C ILE A 102 -13.58 -1.33 15.84
N ASP A 103 -13.11 -2.01 16.89
CA ASP A 103 -13.37 -1.61 18.27
C ASP A 103 -12.41 -0.48 18.67
N ILE A 104 -12.95 0.71 18.93
CA ILE A 104 -12.16 1.87 19.33
C ILE A 104 -11.48 1.65 20.69
N ALA A 105 -12.10 0.87 21.59
CA ALA A 105 -11.54 0.57 22.90
C ALA A 105 -10.29 -0.32 22.81
N ALA A 106 -10.07 -1.03 21.69
CA ALA A 106 -8.86 -1.80 21.45
C ALA A 106 -7.63 -0.92 21.13
N ILE A 107 -7.82 0.38 20.83
CA ILE A 107 -6.72 1.31 20.55
C ILE A 107 -6.09 1.78 21.87
N SER A 108 -5.06 1.06 22.33
CA SER A 108 -4.47 1.21 23.67
C SER A 108 -3.83 2.59 23.94
N SER A 109 -3.15 3.20 22.96
CA SER A 109 -2.41 4.45 23.20
C SER A 109 -3.21 5.72 22.91
N ASN A 110 -4.48 5.59 22.48
CA ASN A 110 -5.32 6.67 21.95
C ASN A 110 -4.61 7.54 20.87
N ARG A 111 -3.65 6.93 20.18
CA ARG A 111 -2.82 7.56 19.15
C ARG A 111 -2.70 6.59 17.99
N LEU A 112 -2.97 7.09 16.81
CA LEU A 112 -2.85 6.38 15.56
C LEU A 112 -1.72 7.00 14.74
N GLU A 113 -1.04 6.15 13.99
CA GLU A 113 0.02 6.53 13.08
C GLU A 113 -0.20 5.80 11.77
N LEU A 114 -0.16 6.54 10.67
CA LEU A 114 -0.30 6.00 9.34
C LEU A 114 1.05 6.14 8.63
N ARG A 115 1.60 5.03 8.15
CA ARG A 115 2.92 4.99 7.55
C ARG A 115 3.00 3.93 6.45
N GLY A 116 4.07 3.99 5.68
CA GLY A 116 4.50 2.85 4.88
C GLY A 116 4.69 1.60 5.71
N TRP A 117 4.35 0.45 5.16
CA TRP A 117 4.79 -0.82 5.74
C TRP A 117 6.33 -0.91 5.69
N GLN A 118 6.91 -1.62 6.64
CA GLN A 118 8.35 -1.77 6.79
C GLN A 118 8.74 -3.26 6.78
N PRO A 119 9.94 -3.62 6.27
CA PRO A 119 10.45 -4.98 6.40
C PRO A 119 10.50 -5.41 7.88
N GLY A 120 9.92 -6.57 8.16
CA GLY A 120 9.78 -7.07 9.53
C GLY A 120 8.43 -6.78 10.18
N ASP A 121 7.59 -5.93 9.58
CA ASP A 121 6.21 -5.71 10.05
C ASP A 121 5.43 -7.03 10.13
N ARG A 122 4.69 -7.17 11.23
CA ARG A 122 3.82 -8.32 11.50
C ARG A 122 2.48 -7.88 12.05
N MET A 123 1.46 -8.66 11.74
CA MET A 123 0.10 -8.48 12.25
C MET A 123 -0.57 -9.85 12.45
N ASN A 124 -1.71 -9.88 13.12
CA ASN A 124 -2.58 -11.05 13.22
C ASN A 124 -3.76 -10.85 12.24
N PRO A 125 -3.65 -11.27 10.97
CA PRO A 125 -4.70 -10.99 9.99
C PRO A 125 -6.04 -11.64 10.39
N LEU A 126 -7.12 -10.85 10.30
CA LEU A 126 -8.48 -11.29 10.65
C LEU A 126 -8.84 -12.59 9.93
N GLY A 127 -9.41 -13.55 10.67
CA GLY A 127 -9.83 -14.86 10.15
C GLY A 127 -8.69 -15.88 9.95
N LEU A 128 -7.45 -15.53 10.28
CA LEU A 128 -6.32 -16.45 10.31
C LEU A 128 -5.78 -16.61 11.73
N SER A 129 -5.33 -17.82 12.08
CA SER A 129 -4.71 -18.08 13.37
C SER A 129 -3.26 -17.60 13.39
N GLY A 130 -2.94 -16.73 14.35
CA GLY A 130 -1.57 -16.32 14.67
C GLY A 130 -1.02 -15.17 13.82
N SER A 131 0.26 -14.86 14.06
CA SER A 131 0.94 -13.72 13.46
C SER A 131 1.53 -14.06 12.10
N LYS A 132 1.38 -13.15 11.13
CA LYS A 132 1.94 -13.25 9.77
C LYS A 132 2.76 -12.01 9.43
N LYS A 133 3.83 -12.18 8.63
CA LYS A 133 4.57 -11.02 8.11
C LYS A 133 3.72 -10.28 7.09
N VAL A 134 3.72 -8.95 7.16
CA VAL A 134 3.05 -8.13 6.14
C VAL A 134 3.59 -8.45 4.74
N SER A 135 4.90 -8.66 4.60
CA SER A 135 5.50 -9.08 3.32
C SER A 135 4.85 -10.31 2.73
N ASP A 136 4.52 -11.31 3.56
CA ASP A 136 3.94 -12.57 3.12
C ASP A 136 2.47 -12.37 2.73
N ILE A 137 1.71 -11.58 3.50
CA ILE A 137 0.34 -11.17 3.13
C ILE A 137 0.33 -10.50 1.75
N LEU A 138 1.27 -9.57 1.51
CA LEU A 138 1.36 -8.85 0.23
C LEU A 138 1.79 -9.77 -0.93
N ILE A 139 2.62 -10.80 -0.66
CA ILE A 139 2.98 -11.84 -1.64
C ILE A 139 1.75 -12.68 -2.00
N ASP A 140 0.99 -13.12 -1.01
CA ASP A 140 -0.20 -13.98 -1.21
C ASP A 140 -1.29 -13.23 -1.98
N ARG A 141 -1.45 -11.93 -1.70
CA ARG A 141 -2.31 -11.01 -2.48
C ARG A 141 -1.74 -10.68 -3.87
N LYS A 142 -0.62 -11.29 -4.25
CA LYS A 142 0.01 -11.19 -5.58
C LYS A 142 0.42 -9.76 -5.98
N LEU A 143 0.61 -8.86 -5.01
CA LEU A 143 1.05 -7.49 -5.29
C LEU A 143 2.45 -7.46 -5.91
N ASP A 144 2.58 -6.64 -6.95
CA ASP A 144 3.88 -6.36 -7.57
C ASP A 144 4.75 -5.49 -6.64
N ARG A 145 6.03 -5.30 -7.01
CA ARG A 145 6.98 -4.55 -6.17
C ARG A 145 6.59 -3.08 -5.99
N PHE A 146 6.01 -2.44 -7.00
CA PHE A 146 5.60 -1.05 -6.91
C PHE A 146 4.39 -0.90 -6.00
N ALA A 147 3.39 -1.77 -6.15
CA ALA A 147 2.22 -1.80 -5.28
C ALA A 147 2.62 -2.07 -3.81
N LYS A 148 3.53 -3.03 -3.58
CA LYS A 148 4.09 -3.27 -2.24
C LYS A 148 4.73 -2.01 -1.68
N ALA A 149 5.58 -1.34 -2.44
CA ALA A 149 6.31 -0.18 -1.93
C ALA A 149 5.40 1.04 -1.62
N ARG A 150 4.16 1.04 -2.14
CA ARG A 150 3.12 2.05 -1.86
C ARG A 150 2.12 1.64 -0.78
N GLN A 151 2.30 0.47 -0.17
CA GLN A 151 1.34 -0.04 0.80
C GLN A 151 1.46 0.68 2.15
N TYR A 152 0.32 1.11 2.68
CA TYR A 152 0.22 1.73 4.00
C TYR A 152 -0.27 0.76 5.06
N VAL A 153 0.13 1.05 6.30
CA VAL A 153 -0.40 0.44 7.52
C VAL A 153 -0.87 1.54 8.46
N LEU A 154 -2.03 1.32 9.07
CA LEU A 154 -2.49 2.05 10.24
C LEU A 154 -1.99 1.34 11.48
N THR A 155 -1.41 2.09 12.42
CA THR A 155 -0.77 1.53 13.62
C THR A 155 -1.16 2.29 14.88
N THR A 156 -1.08 1.62 16.02
CA THR A 156 -1.22 2.23 17.36
C THR A 156 -0.22 1.58 18.30
N GLY A 157 0.49 2.36 19.11
CA GLY A 157 1.51 1.81 20.03
C GLY A 157 2.59 0.94 19.36
N GLY A 158 2.83 1.07 18.06
CA GLY A 158 3.73 0.22 17.29
C GLY A 158 3.10 -1.07 16.74
N GLU A 159 1.84 -1.35 17.07
CA GLU A 159 1.09 -2.49 16.56
C GLU A 159 0.28 -2.10 15.33
N ILE A 160 0.21 -3.00 14.34
CA ILE A 160 -0.61 -2.78 13.14
C ILE A 160 -2.07 -3.03 13.47
N VAL A 161 -2.90 -2.02 13.21
CA VAL A 161 -4.36 -2.08 13.29
C VAL A 161 -4.93 -2.59 11.97
N TRP A 162 -4.44 -2.05 10.86
CA TRP A 162 -4.97 -2.31 9.53
C TRP A 162 -3.88 -2.23 8.48
N LEU A 163 -3.78 -3.27 7.65
CA LEU A 163 -3.07 -3.18 6.37
C LEU A 163 -4.03 -2.56 5.36
N CYS A 164 -3.92 -1.24 5.19
CA CYS A 164 -4.94 -0.39 4.56
C CYS A 164 -5.41 -0.95 3.20
N GLY A 165 -6.72 -1.13 3.06
CA GLY A 165 -7.32 -1.67 1.84
C GLY A 165 -7.17 -3.18 1.63
N ILE A 166 -6.51 -3.92 2.55
CA ILE A 166 -6.19 -5.34 2.37
C ILE A 166 -6.78 -6.20 3.49
N CYS A 167 -6.45 -5.91 4.75
CA CYS A 167 -6.78 -6.80 5.86
C CYS A 167 -6.68 -6.09 7.21
N LEU A 168 -7.71 -6.26 8.05
CA LEU A 168 -7.72 -5.85 9.45
C LEU A 168 -6.90 -6.81 10.33
N ASP A 169 -6.30 -6.30 11.41
CA ASP A 169 -5.73 -7.13 12.47
C ASP A 169 -6.84 -7.61 13.43
N ASP A 170 -6.89 -8.92 13.70
CA ASP A 170 -7.89 -9.61 14.51
C ASP A 170 -8.08 -9.00 15.89
N ARG A 171 -7.03 -8.39 16.46
CA ARG A 171 -7.09 -7.78 17.81
C ARG A 171 -7.95 -6.54 17.88
N PHE A 172 -8.22 -5.88 16.75
CA PHE A 172 -8.99 -4.64 16.67
C PHE A 172 -10.41 -4.86 16.13
N LYS A 173 -10.82 -6.11 15.91
CA LYS A 173 -12.14 -6.43 15.39
C LYS A 173 -13.25 -6.03 16.36
N VAL A 174 -14.40 -5.72 15.79
CA VAL A 174 -15.65 -5.61 16.55
C VAL A 174 -16.03 -6.97 17.13
N THR A 175 -16.48 -6.96 18.38
CA THR A 175 -17.02 -8.12 19.09
C THR A 175 -18.36 -7.76 19.72
N GLU A 176 -19.05 -8.74 20.32
CA GLU A 176 -20.27 -8.49 21.11
C GLU A 176 -20.06 -7.54 22.30
N LYS A 177 -18.81 -7.32 22.72
CA LYS A 177 -18.45 -6.40 23.81
C LYS A 177 -18.15 -4.98 23.34
N THR A 178 -18.11 -4.76 22.03
CA THR A 178 -17.77 -3.46 21.46
C THR A 178 -18.93 -2.50 21.69
N TYR A 179 -18.66 -1.39 22.39
CA TYR A 179 -19.62 -0.32 22.68
C TYR A 179 -19.26 1.00 21.98
N ARG A 180 -18.10 1.05 21.31
CA ARG A 180 -17.62 2.22 20.59
C ARG A 180 -16.91 1.78 19.33
N PHE A 181 -17.48 2.14 18.19
CA PHE A 181 -17.12 1.62 16.89
C PHE A 181 -16.34 2.67 16.11
N GLY A 182 -15.40 2.21 15.29
CA GLY A 182 -14.69 3.03 14.32
C GLY A 182 -14.89 2.45 12.92
N ARG A 183 -15.27 3.28 11.95
CA ARG A 183 -15.23 2.93 10.53
C ARG A 183 -13.99 3.53 9.90
N LEU A 184 -13.11 2.67 9.42
CA LEU A 184 -11.94 3.03 8.64
C LEU A 184 -12.26 2.95 7.15
N GLN A 185 -11.84 3.93 6.37
CA GLN A 185 -11.99 3.92 4.91
C GLN A 185 -10.68 4.30 4.22
N TRP A 186 -10.37 3.61 3.12
CA TRP A 186 -9.19 3.80 2.30
C TRP A 186 -9.56 3.92 0.83
N LEU A 187 -9.90 5.14 0.43
CA LEU A 187 -10.47 5.43 -0.88
C LEU A 187 -9.38 5.92 -1.83
N LYS A 188 -9.33 5.41 -3.05
CA LYS A 188 -8.39 5.92 -4.06
C LYS A 188 -8.89 7.26 -4.58
N GLU A 189 -8.12 8.33 -4.39
CA GLU A 189 -8.39 9.61 -5.05
C GLU A 189 -7.81 9.54 -6.46
N ASN A 190 -8.67 9.66 -7.47
CA ASN A 190 -8.20 9.83 -8.84
C ASN A 190 -7.53 11.21 -8.92
N VAL A 191 -6.20 11.24 -8.81
CA VAL A 191 -5.44 12.41 -9.22
C VAL A 191 -5.58 12.50 -10.73
N VAL A 192 -6.53 13.31 -11.20
CA VAL A 192 -6.49 13.80 -12.57
C VAL A 192 -5.22 14.64 -12.63
N CYS A 193 -4.15 14.07 -13.19
CA CYS A 193 -3.02 14.88 -13.62
C CYS A 193 -3.60 15.87 -14.64
N ALA A 194 -3.74 17.13 -14.24
CA ALA A 194 -4.03 18.20 -15.18
C ALA A 194 -2.89 18.18 -16.22
N ASN A 195 -3.27 18.05 -17.50
CA ASN A 195 -2.37 18.12 -18.65
C ASN A 195 -1.61 19.46 -18.68
#